data_AF-A0A401T6W5-F1
#
_entry.id   AF-A0A401T6W5-F1
#
_cell.length_a   1.000
_cell.length_b   1.000
_cell.length_c   1.000
_cell.angle_alpha   90.00
_cell.angle_beta   90.00
_cell.angle_gamma   90.00
#
_symmetry.space_group_name_H-M   'P 1'
#
loop_
_entity.id
_entity.type
_entity.pdbx_description
1 polymer ?
#
loop_
_entity_poly.entity_id
_entity_poly.type
_entity_poly.pdbx_seq_one_letter_code
_entity_poly.pdbx_strand_id
1 'polypeptide(L)'
;MRFVVKGCRLSSSFVLTSRWIRIRPTCKLEYSTKSEKPQQPIGRYPVPYKKDLPYDIVELMEEVETKSGFLPNIFKVLSYRPVEFRVFFAYYNALMNKETGNLSKADRELIIVATSANNHCPYCVIAHSALHRIYSKNPILADQVVVNRHLADLDDRQHAMLDFAVAVSNAENISEDHLKKLEMHGFDLEDAWDIAAITAFFAMSNRLAHLIDLHPNEEFYMLGRLPREKDKSEG
;
A
#
# COMPACT_ATOMS: atom_id res chain seq x y z
N MET A 1 -18.33 22.46 5.53
CA MET A 1 -19.23 21.38 6.01
C MET A 1 -20.66 21.91 5.96
N ARG A 2 -21.45 21.59 4.92
CA ARG A 2 -22.84 22.05 4.80
C ARG A 2 -23.76 20.93 5.27
N PHE A 3 -24.48 21.17 6.37
CA PHE A 3 -25.50 20.25 6.88
C PHE A 3 -26.81 20.51 6.12
N VAL A 4 -27.34 19.47 5.48
CA VAL A 4 -28.66 19.52 4.82
C VAL A 4 -29.68 18.91 5.76
N VAL A 5 -30.56 19.74 6.33
CA VAL A 5 -31.73 19.30 7.09
C VAL A 5 -32.88 19.12 6.10
N LYS A 6 -33.31 17.88 5.83
CA LYS A 6 -34.55 17.63 5.05
C LYS A 6 -35.77 17.85 5.95
N GLY A 7 -36.64 18.77 5.53
CA GLY A 7 -37.80 19.26 6.29
C GLY A 7 -38.84 18.18 6.63
N CYS A 8 -39.36 18.28 7.84
CA CYS A 8 -40.46 17.47 8.38
C CYS A 8 -41.80 18.04 7.87
N ARG A 9 -42.58 17.27 7.10
CA ARG A 9 -43.98 17.62 6.77
C ARG A 9 -44.89 17.19 7.92
N LEU A 10 -45.48 18.14 8.61
CA LEU A 10 -46.54 17.92 9.59
C LEU A 10 -47.89 17.88 8.83
N SER A 11 -48.56 16.72 8.80
CA SER A 11 -49.97 16.65 8.45
C SER A 11 -50.81 16.81 9.73
N SER A 12 -51.46 17.96 9.88
CA SER A 12 -52.35 18.23 11.00
C SER A 12 -53.79 17.79 10.67
N SER A 13 -54.29 16.77 11.37
CA SER A 13 -55.73 16.57 11.56
C SER A 13 -56.01 16.63 13.06
N PHE A 14 -56.62 17.73 13.48
CA PHE A 14 -57.01 18.00 14.86
C PHE A 14 -58.28 17.21 15.21
N VAL A 15 -58.23 16.41 16.27
CA VAL A 15 -59.42 16.03 17.05
C VAL A 15 -59.10 16.33 18.51
N LEU A 16 -59.86 17.25 19.09
CA LEU A 16 -59.76 17.73 20.46
C LEU A 16 -60.29 16.65 21.43
N THR A 17 -59.40 16.02 22.20
CA THR A 17 -59.76 15.51 23.54
C THR A 17 -58.62 15.75 24.52
N SER A 18 -58.99 16.18 25.71
CA SER A 18 -58.15 16.64 26.81
C SER A 18 -57.42 15.48 27.51
N ARG A 19 -56.14 15.31 27.21
CA ARG A 19 -55.19 14.59 28.09
C ARG A 19 -53.77 15.05 27.78
N TRP A 20 -53.07 15.54 28.78
CA TRP A 20 -51.66 15.90 28.70
C TRP A 20 -50.82 14.64 28.51
N ILE A 21 -50.64 14.19 27.26
CA ILE A 21 -49.69 13.14 26.91
C ILE A 21 -48.33 13.82 26.82
N ARG A 22 -47.45 13.51 27.77
CA ARG A 22 -46.04 13.91 27.75
C ARG A 22 -45.34 13.08 26.66
N ILE A 23 -45.45 13.52 25.41
CA ILE A 23 -44.73 12.91 24.28
C ILE A 23 -43.25 13.24 24.48
N ARG A 24 -42.47 12.30 25.03
CA ARG A 24 -41.00 12.37 24.92
C ARG A 24 -40.67 12.02 23.47
N PRO A 25 -40.11 12.93 22.66
CA PRO A 25 -39.58 12.53 21.37
C PRO A 25 -38.29 11.74 21.68
N THR A 26 -38.38 10.42 21.70
CA THR A 26 -37.19 9.58 21.52
C THR A 26 -36.77 9.73 20.07
N CYS A 27 -36.04 10.82 19.79
CA CYS A 27 -35.29 10.94 18.55
C CYS A 27 -34.19 9.88 18.64
N LYS A 28 -34.47 8.67 18.14
CA LYS A 28 -33.42 7.71 17.82
C LYS A 28 -32.60 8.38 16.72
N LEU A 29 -31.44 8.94 17.07
CA LEU A 29 -30.40 9.20 16.10
C LEU A 29 -29.98 7.83 15.54
N GLU A 30 -30.65 7.38 14.49
CA GLU A 30 -30.10 6.36 13.63
C GLU A 30 -28.95 7.02 12.86
N TYR A 31 -27.75 6.91 13.41
CA TYR A 31 -26.53 7.18 12.68
C TYR A 31 -26.40 6.12 11.57
N SER A 32 -27.04 6.37 10.43
CA SER A 32 -26.80 5.60 9.22
C SER A 32 -25.41 5.96 8.71
N THR A 33 -24.41 5.12 9.02
CA THR A 33 -23.08 5.16 8.43
C THR A 33 -23.02 4.43 7.10
N LYS A 34 -24.11 4.41 6.33
CA LYS A 34 -24.05 3.96 4.93
C LYS A 34 -23.46 5.09 4.09
N SER A 35 -22.14 5.17 4.14
CA SER A 35 -21.34 5.91 3.18
C SER A 35 -21.32 5.10 1.87
N GLU A 36 -22.33 5.27 1.02
CA GLU A 36 -22.19 4.97 -0.41
C GLU A 36 -21.19 5.98 -0.99
N LYS A 37 -19.90 5.74 -0.78
CA LYS A 37 -18.85 6.50 -1.47
C LYS A 37 -18.93 6.12 -2.94
N PRO A 38 -19.07 7.09 -3.86
CA PRO A 38 -18.81 6.83 -5.27
C PRO A 38 -17.42 6.18 -5.37
N GLN A 39 -17.29 5.08 -6.11
CA GLN A 39 -15.98 4.47 -6.35
C GLN A 39 -15.07 5.53 -6.98
N GLN A 40 -14.08 5.97 -6.22
CA GLN A 40 -13.04 6.87 -6.70
C GLN A 40 -12.34 6.20 -7.88
N PRO A 41 -12.03 6.93 -8.97
CA PRO A 41 -11.21 6.38 -10.05
C PRO A 41 -9.89 5.86 -9.49
N ILE A 42 -9.46 4.65 -9.89
CA ILE A 42 -8.19 4.07 -9.39
C ILE A 42 -6.95 4.81 -9.91
N GLY A 43 -7.10 5.68 -10.90
CA GLY A 43 -6.08 6.54 -11.47
C GLY A 43 -6.61 7.40 -12.63
N ARG A 44 -5.72 8.18 -13.27
CA ARG A 44 -5.98 9.11 -14.38
C ARG A 44 -6.15 8.43 -15.74
N TYR A 45 -5.54 7.26 -15.93
CA TYR A 45 -5.53 6.57 -17.21
C TYR A 45 -6.68 5.54 -17.31
N PRO A 46 -7.14 5.22 -18.52
CA PRO A 46 -8.16 4.19 -18.72
C PRO A 46 -7.68 2.83 -18.23
N VAL A 47 -8.59 2.06 -17.65
CA VAL A 47 -8.37 0.66 -17.29
C VAL A 47 -9.02 -0.20 -18.38
N PRO A 48 -8.23 -0.95 -19.19
CA PRO A 48 -8.79 -1.83 -20.21
C PRO A 48 -9.70 -2.90 -19.61
N TYR A 49 -10.72 -3.33 -20.36
CA TYR A 49 -11.49 -4.50 -19.96
C TYR A 49 -10.63 -5.77 -20.06
N LYS A 50 -10.76 -6.69 -19.09
CA LYS A 50 -10.00 -7.96 -19.07
C LYS A 50 -10.09 -8.73 -20.40
N LYS A 51 -11.27 -8.75 -21.05
CA LYS A 51 -11.50 -9.43 -22.34
C LYS A 51 -10.70 -8.88 -23.53
N ASP A 52 -10.23 -7.62 -23.42
CA ASP A 52 -9.50 -6.93 -24.47
C ASP A 52 -7.97 -6.99 -24.23
N LEU A 53 -7.53 -7.64 -23.13
CA LEU A 53 -6.13 -7.81 -22.79
C LEU A 53 -5.55 -9.10 -23.38
N PRO A 54 -4.24 -9.13 -23.66
CA PRO A 54 -3.54 -10.38 -23.99
C PRO A 54 -3.69 -11.45 -22.91
N TYR A 55 -3.79 -12.72 -23.34
CA TYR A 55 -4.05 -13.88 -22.46
C TYR A 55 -3.06 -13.98 -21.29
N ASP A 56 -1.76 -13.83 -21.56
CA ASP A 56 -0.69 -13.92 -20.55
C ASP A 56 -0.81 -12.86 -19.45
N ILE A 57 -1.31 -11.67 -19.78
CA ILE A 57 -1.57 -10.60 -18.80
C ILE A 57 -2.78 -10.94 -17.93
N VAL A 58 -3.84 -11.48 -18.54
CA VAL A 58 -5.05 -11.90 -17.81
C VAL A 58 -4.71 -13.05 -16.86
N GLU A 59 -3.97 -14.05 -17.33
CA GLU A 59 -3.52 -15.18 -16.53
C GLU A 59 -2.71 -14.72 -15.30
N LEU A 60 -1.73 -13.83 -15.49
CA LEU A 60 -0.96 -13.27 -14.37
C LEU A 60 -1.85 -12.51 -13.36
N MET A 61 -2.81 -11.71 -13.85
CA MET A 61 -3.74 -11.00 -12.98
C MET A 61 -4.60 -11.95 -12.16
N GLU A 62 -5.11 -13.03 -12.77
CA GLU A 62 -5.95 -14.03 -12.10
C GLU A 62 -5.15 -14.85 -11.09
N GLU A 63 -3.90 -15.18 -11.39
CA GLU A 63 -2.99 -15.84 -10.45
C GLU A 63 -2.75 -14.97 -9.20
N VAL A 64 -2.44 -13.68 -9.41
CA VAL A 64 -2.25 -12.73 -8.31
C VAL A 64 -3.52 -12.59 -7.50
N GLU A 65 -4.66 -12.32 -8.16
CA GLU A 65 -5.96 -12.15 -7.52
C GLU A 65 -6.34 -13.37 -6.67
N THR A 66 -6.06 -14.58 -7.16
CA THR A 66 -6.27 -15.84 -6.42
C THR A 66 -5.38 -15.93 -5.18
N LYS A 67 -4.09 -15.55 -5.29
CA LYS A 67 -3.12 -15.65 -4.19
C LYS A 67 -3.32 -14.60 -3.11
N SER A 68 -3.63 -13.35 -3.48
CA SER A 68 -3.81 -12.25 -2.52
C SER A 68 -5.25 -12.05 -2.06
N GLY A 69 -6.23 -12.63 -2.75
CA GLY A 69 -7.67 -12.43 -2.51
C GLY A 69 -8.22 -11.13 -3.11
N PHE A 70 -7.38 -10.34 -3.78
CA PHE A 70 -7.75 -9.13 -4.51
C PHE A 70 -6.65 -8.79 -5.53
N LEU A 71 -7.00 -8.09 -6.62
CA LEU A 71 -6.03 -7.61 -7.61
C LEU A 71 -5.51 -6.19 -7.27
N PRO A 72 -4.20 -6.00 -7.02
CA PRO A 72 -3.63 -4.68 -6.78
C PRO A 72 -3.83 -3.73 -7.97
N ASN A 73 -4.18 -2.47 -7.71
CA ASN A 73 -4.58 -1.52 -8.74
C ASN A 73 -3.46 -1.20 -9.75
N ILE A 74 -2.18 -1.35 -9.37
CA ILE A 74 -1.05 -1.21 -10.30
C ILE A 74 -1.16 -2.16 -11.50
N PHE A 75 -1.64 -3.40 -11.31
CA PHE A 75 -1.84 -4.35 -12.41
C PHE A 75 -2.90 -3.82 -13.39
N LYS A 76 -4.00 -3.30 -12.84
CA LYS A 76 -5.13 -2.78 -13.63
C LYS A 76 -4.73 -1.55 -14.46
N VAL A 77 -3.98 -0.62 -13.88
CA VAL A 77 -3.62 0.63 -14.58
C VAL A 77 -2.48 0.41 -15.57
N LEU A 78 -1.45 -0.38 -15.23
CA LEU A 78 -0.34 -0.64 -16.14
C LEU A 78 -0.74 -1.49 -17.35
N SER A 79 -1.81 -2.29 -17.26
CA SER A 79 -2.29 -3.08 -18.41
C SER A 79 -2.78 -2.23 -19.58
N TYR A 80 -3.01 -0.93 -19.37
CA TYR A 80 -3.20 0.04 -20.45
C TYR A 80 -2.03 0.07 -21.45
N ARG A 81 -0.83 -0.30 -21.00
CA ARG A 81 0.38 -0.43 -21.82
C ARG A 81 0.94 -1.86 -21.70
N PRO A 82 0.41 -2.84 -22.44
CA PRO A 82 0.75 -4.26 -22.27
C PRO A 82 2.25 -4.60 -22.36
N VAL A 83 3.00 -3.91 -23.22
CA VAL A 83 4.45 -4.15 -23.35
C VAL A 83 5.19 -3.62 -22.12
N GLU A 84 4.85 -2.41 -21.67
CA GLU A 84 5.43 -1.80 -20.46
C GLU A 84 5.07 -2.62 -19.21
N PHE A 85 3.82 -3.10 -19.10
CA PHE A 85 3.36 -4.00 -18.05
C PHE A 85 4.26 -5.24 -17.93
N ARG A 86 4.54 -5.92 -19.05
CA ARG A 86 5.37 -7.13 -19.05
C ARG A 86 6.77 -6.86 -18.53
N VAL A 87 7.41 -5.79 -19.03
CA VAL A 87 8.77 -5.42 -18.61
C VAL A 87 8.79 -5.01 -17.15
N PHE A 88 7.78 -4.25 -16.69
CA PHE A 88 7.65 -3.83 -15.31
C PHE A 88 7.58 -5.04 -14.36
N PHE A 89 6.69 -5.99 -14.62
CA PHE A 89 6.53 -7.15 -13.74
C PHE A 89 7.65 -8.18 -13.89
N ALA A 90 8.27 -8.30 -15.07
CA ALA A 90 9.48 -9.10 -15.23
C ALA A 90 10.62 -8.58 -14.35
N TYR A 91 10.86 -7.26 -14.34
CA TYR A 91 11.92 -6.67 -13.51
C TYR A 91 11.55 -6.71 -12.02
N TYR A 92 10.29 -6.42 -11.67
CA TYR A 92 9.79 -6.61 -10.31
C TYR A 92 10.07 -8.03 -9.81
N ASN A 93 9.73 -9.06 -10.58
CA ASN A 93 9.94 -10.45 -10.19
C ASN A 93 11.42 -10.80 -10.04
N ALA A 94 12.27 -10.30 -10.96
CA ALA A 94 13.71 -10.53 -10.89
C ALA A 94 14.35 -9.97 -9.60
N LEU A 95 13.83 -8.84 -9.09
CA LEU A 95 14.33 -8.21 -7.86
C LEU A 95 13.67 -8.79 -6.60
N MET A 96 12.34 -8.88 -6.59
CA MET A 96 11.58 -9.17 -5.38
C MET A 96 11.47 -10.66 -5.08
N ASN A 97 11.52 -11.52 -6.10
CA ASN A 97 11.46 -12.97 -5.95
C ASN A 97 12.83 -13.66 -6.11
N LYS A 98 13.93 -12.89 -6.12
CA LYS A 98 15.29 -13.43 -6.11
C LYS A 98 15.46 -14.38 -4.91
N GLU A 99 15.90 -15.61 -5.13
CA GLU A 99 16.14 -16.60 -4.07
C GLU A 99 17.57 -16.55 -3.50
N THR A 100 18.45 -15.81 -4.16
CA THR A 100 19.85 -15.59 -3.76
C THR A 100 20.04 -14.21 -3.11
N GLY A 101 21.20 -14.01 -2.47
CA GLY A 101 21.55 -12.79 -1.74
C GLY A 101 21.14 -12.83 -0.26
N ASN A 102 21.56 -11.82 0.52
CA ASN A 102 21.35 -11.78 1.97
C ASN A 102 20.16 -10.90 2.39
N LEU A 103 19.47 -10.27 1.44
CA LEU A 103 18.25 -9.50 1.70
C LEU A 103 17.04 -10.42 1.86
N SER A 104 16.43 -10.38 3.03
CA SER A 104 15.15 -11.04 3.27
C SER A 104 14.01 -10.37 2.50
N LYS A 105 12.87 -11.05 2.32
CA LYS A 105 11.66 -10.40 1.76
C LYS A 105 11.23 -9.18 2.57
N ALA A 106 11.38 -9.22 3.90
CA ALA A 106 11.11 -8.08 4.76
C ALA A 106 12.07 -6.91 4.49
N ASP A 107 13.37 -7.17 4.33
CA ASP A 107 14.36 -6.14 4.00
C ASP A 107 14.02 -5.43 2.68
N ARG A 108 13.70 -6.21 1.64
CA ARG A 108 13.32 -5.67 0.32
C ARG A 108 12.09 -4.75 0.42
N GLU A 109 11.05 -5.17 1.14
CA GLU A 109 9.88 -4.32 1.36
C GLU A 109 10.20 -3.08 2.20
N LEU A 110 11.06 -3.19 3.20
CA LEU A 110 11.43 -2.06 4.06
C LEU A 110 12.22 -0.97 3.30
N ILE A 111 13.11 -1.38 2.38
CA ILE A 111 13.78 -0.48 1.43
C ILE A 111 12.74 0.30 0.61
N ILE A 112 11.73 -0.39 0.08
CA ILE A 112 10.67 0.23 -0.73
C ILE A 112 9.86 1.21 0.11
N VAL A 113 9.50 0.85 1.35
CA VAL A 113 8.76 1.71 2.26
C VAL A 113 9.53 3.00 2.55
N ALA A 114 10.81 2.90 2.91
CA ALA A 114 11.62 4.06 3.25
C ALA A 114 11.82 5.01 2.06
N THR A 115 12.18 4.46 0.90
CA THR A 115 12.43 5.25 -0.32
C THR A 115 11.13 5.84 -0.88
N SER A 116 10.02 5.10 -0.83
CA SER A 116 8.70 5.62 -1.25
C SER A 116 8.16 6.69 -0.30
N ALA A 117 8.46 6.60 1.01
CA ALA A 117 8.14 7.66 1.96
C ALA A 117 8.96 8.93 1.65
N ASN A 118 10.26 8.78 1.38
CA ASN A 118 11.13 9.89 0.94
C ASN A 118 10.65 10.53 -0.38
N ASN A 119 10.10 9.73 -1.29
CA ASN A 119 9.51 10.20 -2.55
C ASN A 119 8.06 10.64 -2.42
N HIS A 120 7.45 10.60 -1.23
CA HIS A 120 6.06 10.98 -1.00
C HIS A 120 5.07 10.25 -1.91
N CYS A 121 5.20 8.92 -2.05
CA CYS A 121 4.36 8.11 -2.93
C CYS A 121 3.32 7.27 -2.14
N PRO A 122 2.05 7.72 -2.01
CA PRO A 122 1.06 7.07 -1.15
C PRO A 122 0.78 5.61 -1.52
N TYR A 123 0.65 5.31 -2.82
CA TYR A 123 0.37 3.94 -3.28
C TYR A 123 1.45 2.97 -2.79
N CYS A 124 2.72 3.26 -3.12
CA CYS A 124 3.83 2.40 -2.77
C CYS A 124 4.03 2.32 -1.25
N VAL A 125 3.92 3.45 -0.53
CA VAL A 125 3.99 3.44 0.93
C VAL A 125 2.93 2.51 1.52
N ILE A 126 1.67 2.62 1.11
CA ILE A 126 0.57 1.86 1.69
C ILE A 126 0.69 0.37 1.32
N ALA A 127 0.92 0.04 0.05
CA ALA A 127 1.02 -1.33 -0.42
C ALA A 127 2.22 -2.06 0.18
N HIS A 128 3.42 -1.48 0.11
CA HIS A 128 4.64 -2.12 0.57
C HIS A 128 4.78 -2.12 2.09
N SER A 129 4.16 -1.17 2.81
CA SER A 129 4.04 -1.28 4.27
C SER A 129 3.21 -2.50 4.66
N ALA A 130 2.16 -2.81 3.91
CA ALA A 130 1.34 -3.99 4.16
C ALA A 130 2.12 -5.29 3.93
N LEU A 131 2.86 -5.37 2.82
CA LEU A 131 3.71 -6.52 2.51
C LEU A 131 4.85 -6.67 3.54
N HIS A 132 5.49 -5.57 3.94
CA HIS A 132 6.47 -5.57 5.01
C HIS A 132 5.91 -6.16 6.30
N ARG A 133 4.72 -5.71 6.75
CA ARG A 133 4.06 -6.26 7.96
C ARG A 133 3.84 -7.76 7.85
N ILE A 134 3.46 -8.26 6.67
CA ILE A 134 3.25 -9.69 6.43
C ILE A 134 4.56 -10.48 6.52
N TYR A 135 5.62 -10.02 5.86
CA TYR A 135 6.89 -10.77 5.82
C TYR A 135 7.68 -10.67 7.13
N SER A 136 7.74 -9.48 7.74
CA SER A 136 8.44 -9.26 9.01
C SER A 136 7.68 -9.83 10.21
N LYS A 137 6.36 -10.05 10.08
CA LYS A 137 5.44 -10.29 11.21
C LYS A 137 5.48 -9.18 12.26
N ASN A 138 5.93 -7.98 11.89
CA ASN A 138 5.98 -6.80 12.73
C ASN A 138 4.92 -5.79 12.24
N PRO A 139 3.82 -5.60 12.98
CA PRO A 139 2.72 -4.75 12.52
C PRO A 139 3.00 -3.24 12.60
N ILE A 140 4.09 -2.82 13.26
CA ILE A 140 4.33 -1.39 13.59
C ILE A 140 5.54 -0.77 12.89
N LEU A 141 6.58 -1.54 12.56
CA LEU A 141 7.86 -0.98 12.08
C LEU A 141 7.72 -0.16 10.79
N ALA A 142 6.90 -0.62 9.85
CA ALA A 142 6.69 0.13 8.60
C ALA A 142 6.11 1.53 8.86
N ASP A 143 5.15 1.65 9.79
CA ASP A 143 4.53 2.94 10.13
C ASP A 143 5.56 3.88 10.78
N GLN A 144 6.45 3.35 11.64
CA GLN A 144 7.54 4.13 12.24
C GLN A 144 8.51 4.65 11.17
N VAL A 145 8.92 3.79 10.23
CA VAL A 145 9.82 4.16 9.12
C VAL A 145 9.20 5.23 8.22
N VAL A 146 7.91 5.13 7.92
CA VAL A 146 7.18 6.12 7.11
C VAL A 146 7.14 7.49 7.77
N VAL A 147 6.91 7.54 9.09
CA VAL A 147 6.81 8.81 9.83
C VAL A 147 8.18 9.42 10.08
N ASN A 148 9.10 8.63 10.64
CA ASN A 148 10.47 9.04 10.90
C ASN A 148 11.37 7.82 11.11
N ARG A 149 12.06 7.38 10.05
CA ARG A 149 13.01 6.26 10.11
C ARG A 149 14.12 6.39 11.14
N HIS A 150 14.49 7.61 11.55
CA HIS A 150 15.54 7.82 12.55
C HIS A 150 15.08 7.53 13.98
N LEU A 151 13.77 7.44 14.21
CA LEU A 151 13.16 7.09 15.50
C LEU A 151 12.42 5.74 15.44
N ALA A 152 12.59 4.99 14.35
CA ALA A 152 12.00 3.66 14.20
C ALA A 152 12.80 2.62 14.97
N ASP A 153 12.15 1.54 15.38
CA ASP A 153 12.78 0.42 16.10
C ASP A 153 13.58 -0.48 15.12
N LEU A 154 14.55 0.12 14.42
CA LEU A 154 15.45 -0.54 13.48
C LEU A 154 16.71 -1.02 14.22
N ASP A 155 17.24 -2.16 13.80
CA ASP A 155 18.60 -2.54 14.19
C ASP A 155 19.65 -1.79 13.35
N ASP A 156 20.92 -1.85 13.78
CA ASP A 156 22.02 -1.13 13.11
C ASP A 156 22.18 -1.54 11.64
N ARG A 157 21.90 -2.82 11.32
CA ARG A 157 21.97 -3.34 9.94
C ARG A 157 20.87 -2.71 9.08
N GLN A 158 19.64 -2.64 9.59
CA GLN A 158 18.54 -2.00 8.90
C GLN A 158 18.76 -0.51 8.74
N HIS A 159 19.33 0.18 9.74
CA HIS A 159 19.72 1.59 9.61
C HIS A 159 20.69 1.81 8.45
N ALA A 160 21.79 1.04 8.38
CA ALA A 160 22.76 1.17 7.30
C ALA A 160 22.16 0.87 5.91
N MET A 161 21.31 -0.16 5.83
CA MET A 161 20.59 -0.51 4.61
C MET A 161 19.69 0.63 4.12
N LEU A 162 18.88 1.21 5.01
CA LEU A 162 17.93 2.26 4.64
C LEU A 162 18.62 3.59 4.35
N ASP A 163 19.71 3.93 5.03
CA ASP A 163 20.49 5.13 4.73
C ASP A 163 21.13 5.04 3.33
N PHE A 164 21.69 3.88 2.97
CA PHE A 164 22.19 3.65 1.62
C PHE A 164 21.08 3.72 0.57
N ALA A 165 19.93 3.07 0.82
CA ALA A 165 18.78 3.13 -0.08
C ALA A 165 18.26 4.56 -0.28
N VAL A 166 18.19 5.38 0.77
CA VAL A 166 17.76 6.77 0.65
C VAL A 166 18.77 7.60 -0.15
N ALA A 167 20.08 7.40 0.05
CA ALA A 167 21.10 8.07 -0.76
C ALA A 167 20.97 7.74 -2.25
N VAL A 168 20.75 6.46 -2.59
CA VAL A 168 20.47 6.02 -3.97
C VAL A 168 19.17 6.65 -4.50
N SER A 169 18.11 6.68 -3.69
CA SER A 169 16.81 7.27 -4.09
C SER A 169 16.91 8.76 -4.39
N ASN A 170 17.78 9.47 -3.67
CA ASN A 170 18.08 10.88 -3.88
C ASN A 170 19.00 11.13 -5.08
N ALA A 171 19.46 10.08 -5.76
CA ALA A 171 20.45 10.13 -6.83
C ALA A 171 21.76 10.81 -6.37
N GLU A 172 22.18 10.56 -5.14
CA GLU A 172 23.47 11.02 -4.62
C GLU A 172 24.63 10.31 -5.33
N ASN A 173 25.82 10.93 -5.30
CA ASN A 173 27.02 10.29 -5.82
C ASN A 173 27.50 9.21 -4.83
N ILE A 174 27.23 7.95 -5.16
CA ILE A 174 27.61 6.80 -4.33
C ILE A 174 29.14 6.67 -4.34
N SER A 175 29.71 6.56 -3.14
CA SER A 175 31.16 6.52 -2.90
C SER A 175 31.56 5.29 -2.08
N GLU A 176 32.87 5.03 -2.00
CA GLU A 176 33.44 3.96 -1.16
C GLU A 176 33.00 4.05 0.31
N ASP A 177 32.77 5.26 0.84
CA ASP A 177 32.32 5.43 2.23
C ASP A 177 30.91 4.89 2.45
N HIS A 178 30.05 4.93 1.42
CA HIS A 178 28.73 4.32 1.49
C HIS A 178 28.84 2.79 1.54
N LEU A 179 29.70 2.22 0.71
CA LEU A 179 29.92 0.78 0.63
C LEU A 179 30.58 0.24 1.91
N LYS A 180 31.56 0.95 2.47
CA LYS A 180 32.18 0.58 3.75
C LYS A 180 31.20 0.58 4.91
N LYS A 181 30.26 1.53 4.96
CA LYS A 181 29.22 1.54 5.99
C LYS A 181 28.34 0.31 5.88
N LEU A 182 27.96 -0.12 4.67
CA LEU A 182 27.24 -1.37 4.47
C LEU A 182 28.06 -2.59 4.92
N GLU A 183 29.33 -2.65 4.53
CA GLU A 183 30.24 -3.75 4.89
C GLU A 183 30.39 -3.92 6.41
N MET A 184 30.46 -2.82 7.16
CA MET A 184 30.51 -2.85 8.63
C MET A 184 29.31 -3.55 9.27
N HIS A 185 28.19 -3.65 8.56
CA HIS A 185 26.97 -4.33 9.00
C HIS A 185 26.71 -5.66 8.27
N GLY A 186 27.74 -6.21 7.62
CA GLY A 186 27.73 -7.55 7.03
C GLY A 186 27.06 -7.63 5.65
N PHE A 187 26.86 -6.52 4.97
CA PHE A 187 26.45 -6.51 3.56
C PHE A 187 27.67 -6.61 2.65
N ASP A 188 27.58 -7.38 1.58
CA ASP A 188 28.58 -7.41 0.53
C ASP A 188 28.22 -6.50 -0.66
N LEU A 189 29.05 -6.49 -1.70
CA LEU A 189 28.81 -5.69 -2.91
C LEU A 189 27.59 -6.15 -3.71
N GLU A 190 27.22 -7.44 -3.63
CA GLU A 190 26.03 -7.97 -4.29
C GLU A 190 24.76 -7.52 -3.56
N ASP A 191 24.79 -7.46 -2.22
CA ASP A 191 23.71 -6.87 -1.43
C ASP A 191 23.58 -5.38 -1.72
N ALA A 192 24.68 -4.64 -1.83
CA ALA A 192 24.66 -3.22 -2.20
C ALA A 192 24.00 -3.02 -3.57
N TRP A 193 24.32 -3.89 -4.54
CA TRP A 193 23.66 -3.90 -5.84
C TRP A 193 22.15 -4.16 -5.72
N ASP A 194 21.74 -5.15 -4.94
CA ASP A 194 20.33 -5.48 -4.74
C ASP A 194 19.56 -4.31 -4.10
N ILE A 195 20.13 -3.66 -3.06
CA ILE A 195 19.53 -2.48 -2.44
C ILE A 195 19.37 -1.35 -3.46
N ALA A 196 20.41 -1.10 -4.26
CA ALA A 196 20.40 -0.03 -5.26
C ALA A 196 19.41 -0.32 -6.40
N ALA A 197 19.33 -1.56 -6.89
CA ALA A 197 18.44 -1.97 -7.96
C ALA A 197 16.96 -1.91 -7.54
N ILE A 198 16.63 -2.38 -6.34
CA ILE A 198 15.28 -2.24 -5.75
C ILE A 198 14.93 -0.76 -5.64
N THR A 199 15.84 0.04 -5.08
CA THR A 199 15.64 1.48 -4.92
C THR A 199 15.39 2.17 -6.27
N ALA A 200 16.21 1.91 -7.28
CA ALA A 200 16.08 2.52 -8.60
C ALA A 200 14.76 2.13 -9.28
N PHE A 201 14.39 0.85 -9.23
CA PHE A 201 13.12 0.35 -9.77
C PHE A 201 11.92 1.02 -9.09
N PHE A 202 11.94 1.16 -7.76
CA PHE A 202 10.86 1.80 -7.03
C PHE A 202 10.84 3.32 -7.15
N ALA A 203 11.99 3.95 -7.39
CA ALA A 203 12.04 5.37 -7.75
C ALA A 203 11.32 5.61 -9.09
N MET A 204 11.48 4.73 -10.08
CA MET A 204 10.67 4.76 -11.31
C MET A 204 9.19 4.48 -11.01
N SER A 205 8.88 3.42 -10.26
CA SER A 205 7.51 3.05 -9.89
C SER A 205 6.76 4.19 -9.18
N ASN A 206 7.41 4.88 -8.25
CA ASN A 206 6.85 6.04 -7.56
C ASN A 206 6.48 7.16 -8.54
N ARG A 207 7.36 7.49 -9.50
CA ARG A 207 7.10 8.51 -10.52
C ARG A 207 5.92 8.13 -11.42
N LEU A 208 5.80 6.86 -11.79
CA LEU A 208 4.64 6.36 -12.52
C LEU A 208 3.36 6.46 -11.68
N ALA A 209 3.40 6.03 -10.41
CA ALA A 209 2.28 6.11 -9.49
C ALA A 209 1.79 7.55 -9.29
N HIS A 210 2.69 8.52 -9.21
CA HIS A 210 2.35 9.95 -9.15
C HIS A 210 1.69 10.43 -10.45
N LEU A 211 2.26 10.08 -11.60
CA LEU A 211 1.73 10.49 -12.91
C LEU A 211 0.30 9.99 -13.10
N ILE A 212 0.05 8.72 -12.77
CA ILE A 212 -1.23 8.06 -12.96
C ILE A 212 -2.21 8.32 -11.81
N ASP A 213 -1.82 9.04 -10.75
CA ASP A 213 -2.65 9.26 -9.54
C ASP A 213 -3.16 7.94 -8.94
N LEU A 214 -2.23 7.00 -8.76
CA LEU A 214 -2.59 5.63 -8.41
C LEU A 214 -3.15 5.54 -6.99
N HIS A 215 -4.40 5.12 -6.86
CA HIS A 215 -5.01 4.89 -5.56
C HIS A 215 -4.76 3.45 -5.07
N PRO A 216 -4.27 3.27 -3.82
CA PRO A 216 -4.09 1.94 -3.26
C PRO A 216 -5.42 1.29 -2.96
N ASN A 217 -5.43 -0.05 -3.05
CA ASN A 217 -6.53 -0.89 -2.65
C ASN A 217 -6.85 -0.70 -1.15
N GLU A 218 -8.14 -0.78 -0.77
CA GLU A 218 -8.58 -0.64 0.63
C GLU A 218 -7.98 -1.74 1.53
N GLU A 219 -7.76 -2.92 0.97
CA GLU A 219 -7.19 -4.10 1.61
C GLU A 219 -5.81 -3.82 2.20
N PHE A 220 -4.96 -3.05 1.50
CA PHE A 220 -3.60 -2.75 1.95
C PHE A 220 -3.56 -1.92 3.25
N TYR A 221 -4.59 -1.13 3.54
CA TYR A 221 -4.62 -0.30 4.74
C TYR A 221 -4.65 -1.13 6.02
N MET A 222 -5.33 -2.29 6.00
CA MET A 222 -5.49 -3.15 7.18
C MET A 222 -4.63 -4.42 7.14
N LEU A 223 -4.18 -4.84 5.95
CA LEU A 223 -3.41 -6.06 5.78
C LEU A 223 -2.14 -6.05 6.65
N GLY A 224 -1.95 -7.11 7.43
CA GLY A 224 -0.79 -7.31 8.32
C GLY A 224 -0.82 -6.52 9.63
N ARG A 225 -1.89 -5.76 9.95
CA ARG A 225 -1.98 -5.02 11.22
C ARG A 225 -2.40 -5.88 12.41
N LEU A 226 -3.21 -6.91 12.17
CA LEU A 226 -3.64 -7.86 13.19
C LEU A 226 -2.91 -9.20 12.96
N PRO A 227 -2.45 -9.88 14.03
CA PRO A 227 -1.99 -11.25 13.93
C PRO A 227 -3.09 -12.12 13.30
N ARG A 228 -2.74 -13.04 12.41
CA ARG A 228 -3.71 -14.04 11.93
C ARG A 228 -4.14 -14.89 13.12
N GLU A 229 -5.45 -14.97 13.38
CA GLU A 229 -5.98 -15.98 14.30
C GLU A 229 -5.58 -17.36 13.75
N LYS A 230 -5.02 -18.21 14.60
CA LYS A 230 -4.80 -19.61 14.21
C LYS A 230 -6.17 -20.25 14.07
N ASP A 231 -6.52 -20.72 12.88
CA ASP A 231 -7.71 -21.54 12.70
C ASP A 231 -7.64 -22.72 13.66
N LYS A 232 -8.59 -22.80 14.59
CA LYS A 232 -8.70 -23.87 15.59
C LYS A 232 -9.25 -25.18 15.00
N SER A 233 -9.13 -25.39 13.69
CA SER A 233 -9.75 -26.52 12.97
C SER A 233 -8.79 -27.66 12.60
N GLU A 234 -7.54 -27.62 13.04
CA GLU A 234 -6.61 -28.76 12.91
C GLU A 234 -6.12 -29.17 14.30
N GLY A 235 -6.93 -29.98 14.98
CA GLY A 235 -6.63 -30.67 16.22
C GLY A 235 -7.30 -32.03 16.23
#